data_AF-A0A3D5BMD9-F1
#
_entry.id   AF-A0A3D5BMD9-F1
#
_cell.length_a   1.000
_cell.length_b   1.000
_cell.length_c   1.000
_cell.angle_alpha   90.00
_cell.angle_beta   90.00
_cell.angle_gamma   90.00
#
_symmetry.space_group_name_H-M   'P 1'
#
loop_
_entity.id
_entity.type
_entity.pdbx_description
1 polymer ?
#
loop_
_entity_poly.entity_id
_entity_poly.type
_entity_poly.pdbx_seq_one_letter_code
_entity_poly.pdbx_strand_id
1 'polypeptide(L)'
;MDKAQLEQLRVQYHDYFSVEQSVLANIRPLPQSLPGEQEFLLMIPEPFLMASEQAVLDRSALKALSKLGELAEELAAYLRTQAKKLDMMMRYVLMQQDDANYRQHTHSFGGSALNFLTQAPLPEGQTLEVKLFLTGADGAVYFLATVLDNEPYQAAATDIAAQPLAAGAPTYLVRAAVSRIRDEDREVLVRASLHEQSRQLKRKALEREQQRTQEGKL
;
A
#
# COMPACT_ATOMS: atom_id res chain seq x y z
N MET A 1 6.66 -23.12 -6.95
CA MET A 1 7.15 -22.16 -7.96
C MET A 1 8.48 -22.66 -8.50
N ASP A 2 8.78 -22.47 -9.77
CA ASP A 2 10.09 -22.88 -10.30
C ASP A 2 11.18 -21.83 -9.98
N LYS A 3 12.46 -22.22 -10.09
CA LYS A 3 13.58 -21.34 -9.77
C LYS A 3 13.73 -20.16 -10.74
N ALA A 4 13.33 -20.32 -12.01
CA ALA A 4 13.49 -19.29 -13.04
C ALA A 4 12.50 -18.14 -12.82
N GLN A 5 11.25 -18.46 -12.48
CA GLN A 5 10.20 -17.52 -12.10
C GLN A 5 10.61 -16.72 -10.86
N LEU A 6 11.20 -17.39 -9.86
CA LEU A 6 11.66 -16.72 -8.65
C LEU A 6 12.81 -15.75 -8.92
N GLU A 7 13.76 -16.13 -9.78
CA GLU A 7 14.84 -15.24 -10.19
C GLU A 7 14.33 -14.04 -10.98
N GLN A 8 13.36 -14.25 -11.88
CA GLN A 8 12.68 -13.15 -12.58
C GLN A 8 12.00 -12.18 -11.59
N LEU A 9 11.34 -12.70 -10.55
CA LEU A 9 10.73 -11.87 -9.52
C LEU A 9 11.77 -11.11 -8.69
N ARG A 10 12.96 -11.68 -8.44
CA ARG A 10 14.07 -10.97 -7.79
C ARG A 10 14.55 -9.79 -8.64
N VAL A 11 14.61 -9.94 -9.96
CA VAL A 11 14.93 -8.83 -10.88
C VAL A 11 13.83 -7.76 -10.82
N GLN A 12 12.57 -8.17 -10.96
CA GLN A 12 11.42 -7.26 -11.00
C GLN A 12 11.16 -6.52 -9.68
N TYR A 13 11.65 -7.06 -8.56
CA TYR A 13 11.48 -6.48 -7.23
C TYR A 13 11.88 -4.99 -7.18
N HIS A 14 12.87 -4.58 -7.99
CA HIS A 14 13.37 -3.20 -8.06
C HIS A 14 12.78 -2.34 -9.19
N ASP A 15 11.81 -2.85 -9.96
CA ASP A 15 11.26 -2.14 -11.13
C ASP A 15 10.55 -0.83 -10.76
N TYR A 16 9.95 -0.77 -9.57
CA TYR A 16 9.21 0.41 -9.08
C TYR A 16 9.75 0.92 -7.76
N PHE A 17 9.55 2.22 -7.55
CA PHE A 17 9.83 2.87 -6.28
C PHE A 17 9.00 2.27 -5.13
N SER A 18 9.64 2.08 -3.98
CA SER A 18 9.01 1.62 -2.74
C SER A 18 9.24 2.64 -1.63
N VAL A 19 8.23 2.84 -0.80
CA VAL A 19 8.27 3.76 0.34
C VAL A 19 8.22 2.98 1.65
N GLU A 20 9.04 3.36 2.62
CA GLU A 20 8.97 2.88 4.00
C GLU A 20 7.80 3.55 4.70
N GLN A 21 6.71 2.82 4.86
CA GLN A 21 5.50 3.35 5.45
C GLN A 21 4.66 2.20 6.02
N SER A 22 4.22 2.39 7.26
CA SER A 22 3.26 1.49 7.89
C SER A 22 1.86 1.74 7.34
N VAL A 23 1.34 0.75 6.61
CA VAL A 23 -0.01 0.73 6.04
C VAL A 23 -0.69 -0.57 6.44
N LEU A 24 -1.97 -0.49 6.79
CA LEU A 24 -2.78 -1.65 7.15
C LEU A 24 -2.89 -2.59 5.96
N ALA A 25 -2.65 -3.88 6.20
CA ALA A 25 -2.79 -4.93 5.19
C ALA A 25 -3.35 -6.21 5.81
N ASN A 26 -4.09 -7.00 5.03
CA ASN A 26 -4.17 -8.43 5.31
C ASN A 26 -3.17 -9.16 4.43
N ILE A 27 -2.31 -9.96 5.04
CA ILE A 27 -1.29 -10.76 4.35
C ILE A 27 -1.50 -12.21 4.72
N ARG A 28 -2.01 -12.98 3.77
CA ARG A 28 -2.42 -14.38 3.96
C ARG A 28 -1.57 -15.30 3.09
N PRO A 29 -0.79 -16.22 3.67
CA PRO A 29 -0.14 -17.27 2.90
C PRO A 29 -1.18 -18.16 2.20
N LEU A 30 -1.04 -18.36 0.89
CA LEU A 30 -1.90 -19.27 0.13
C LEU A 30 -1.35 -20.70 0.18
N PRO A 31 -2.21 -21.72 0.35
CA PRO A 31 -1.76 -23.11 0.38
C PRO A 31 -1.34 -23.63 -1.00
N GLN A 32 -1.81 -22.97 -2.07
CA GLN A 32 -1.57 -23.35 -3.45
C GLN A 32 -0.43 -22.54 -4.08
N SER A 33 0.12 -23.05 -5.18
CA SER A 33 1.08 -22.32 -6.02
C SER A 33 0.44 -21.05 -6.59
N LEU A 34 1.29 -20.14 -7.10
CA LEU A 34 0.88 -18.90 -7.76
C LEU A 34 -0.26 -19.15 -8.77
N PRO A 35 -1.46 -18.61 -8.53
CA PRO A 35 -2.61 -18.76 -9.41
C PRO A 35 -2.35 -18.24 -10.83
N GLY A 36 -3.07 -18.83 -11.79
CA GLY A 36 -3.15 -18.32 -13.14
C GLY A 36 -3.78 -16.93 -13.20
N GLU A 37 -3.69 -16.25 -14.34
CA GLU A 37 -4.25 -14.90 -14.50
C GLU A 37 -5.77 -14.87 -14.30
N GLN A 38 -6.50 -15.81 -14.92
CA GLN A 38 -7.96 -15.87 -14.78
C GLN A 38 -8.39 -16.21 -13.34
N GLU A 39 -7.68 -17.12 -12.68
CA GLU A 39 -7.94 -17.47 -11.27
C GLU A 39 -7.68 -16.26 -10.37
N PHE A 40 -6.57 -15.56 -10.58
CA PHE A 40 -6.24 -14.34 -9.85
C PHE A 40 -7.36 -13.30 -9.96
N LEU A 41 -7.89 -13.04 -11.17
CA LEU A 41 -8.98 -12.09 -11.38
C LEU A 41 -10.26 -12.47 -10.63
N LEU A 42 -10.57 -13.77 -10.53
CA LEU A 42 -11.73 -14.26 -9.77
C LEU A 42 -11.54 -14.19 -8.25
N MET A 43 -10.30 -14.10 -7.76
CA MET A 43 -10.03 -13.95 -6.33
C MET A 43 -10.20 -12.51 -5.85
N ILE A 44 -10.19 -11.52 -6.75
CA ILE A 44 -10.25 -10.11 -6.36
C ILE A 44 -11.63 -9.81 -5.77
N PRO A 45 -11.73 -9.37 -4.50
CA PRO A 45 -13.02 -9.04 -3.93
C PRO A 45 -13.61 -7.79 -4.60
N GLU A 46 -14.91 -7.81 -4.86
CA GLU A 46 -15.64 -6.72 -5.53
C GLU A 46 -15.31 -5.31 -4.99
N PRO A 47 -15.21 -5.08 -3.65
CA PRO A 47 -14.84 -3.76 -3.14
C PRO A 47 -13.48 -3.23 -3.63
N PHE A 48 -12.51 -4.11 -3.92
CA PHE A 48 -11.20 -3.72 -4.43
C PHE A 48 -11.23 -3.40 -5.93
N LEU A 49 -12.08 -4.10 -6.69
CA LEU A 49 -12.38 -3.73 -8.09
C LEU A 49 -13.00 -2.33 -8.14
N MET A 50 -13.99 -2.06 -7.29
CA MET A 50 -14.64 -0.75 -7.23
C MET A 50 -13.70 0.37 -6.78
N ALA A 51 -12.81 0.11 -5.81
CA ALA A 51 -11.88 1.11 -5.31
C ALA A 51 -10.90 1.61 -6.39
N SER A 52 -10.44 0.71 -7.26
CA SER A 52 -9.54 1.04 -8.37
C SER A 52 -10.26 1.79 -9.49
N GLU A 53 -11.48 1.36 -9.85
CA GLU A 53 -12.33 2.07 -10.81
C GLU A 53 -12.68 3.49 -10.34
N GLN A 54 -13.03 3.66 -9.06
CA GLN A 54 -13.33 4.97 -8.48
C GLN A 54 -12.11 5.91 -8.58
N ALA A 55 -10.90 5.42 -8.28
CA ALA A 55 -9.68 6.21 -8.41
C ALA A 55 -9.39 6.67 -9.86
N VAL A 56 -9.87 5.94 -10.87
CA VAL A 56 -9.82 6.35 -12.28
C VAL A 56 -10.89 7.40 -12.58
N LEU A 57 -12.13 7.19 -12.12
CA LEU A 57 -13.26 8.10 -12.35
C LEU A 57 -13.04 9.48 -11.72
N ASP A 58 -12.56 9.54 -10.47
CA ASP A 58 -12.31 10.80 -9.77
C ASP A 58 -11.32 11.70 -10.54
N ARG A 59 -10.31 11.09 -11.19
CA ARG A 59 -9.35 11.82 -12.03
C ARG A 59 -10.02 12.47 -13.24
N SER A 60 -10.97 11.76 -13.86
CA SER A 60 -11.72 12.29 -15.00
C SER A 60 -12.64 13.47 -14.60
N ALA A 61 -13.29 13.37 -13.44
CA ALA A 61 -14.23 14.36 -12.95
C ALA A 61 -13.55 15.67 -12.54
N LEU A 62 -12.42 15.61 -11.82
CA LEU A 62 -11.67 16.79 -11.40
C LEU A 62 -11.19 17.65 -12.59
N LYS A 63 -10.83 17.01 -13.71
CA LYS A 63 -10.39 17.69 -14.94
C LYS A 63 -11.54 18.40 -15.66
N ALA A 64 -12.77 17.93 -15.53
CA ALA A 64 -13.95 18.60 -16.07
C ALA A 64 -14.33 19.84 -15.24
N LEU A 65 -14.17 19.75 -13.91
CA LEU A 65 -14.52 20.84 -12.98
C LEU A 65 -13.65 22.08 -13.12
N SER A 66 -12.38 21.92 -13.50
CA SER A 66 -11.47 23.07 -13.71
C SER A 66 -11.87 23.98 -14.88
N LYS A 67 -12.84 23.58 -15.71
CA LYS A 67 -13.29 24.34 -16.89
C LYS A 67 -14.48 25.27 -16.64
N LEU A 68 -15.08 25.28 -15.43
CA LEU A 68 -16.38 25.91 -15.18
C LEU A 68 -16.36 27.37 -14.66
N GLY A 69 -15.20 28.00 -14.45
CA GLY A 69 -15.12 29.44 -14.09
C GLY A 69 -15.61 29.82 -12.68
N GLU A 70 -15.92 31.09 -12.41
CA GLU A 70 -16.25 31.61 -11.05
C GLU A 70 -17.58 31.11 -10.47
N LEU A 71 -18.61 30.82 -11.29
CA LEU A 71 -19.87 30.21 -10.81
C LEU A 71 -19.70 28.76 -10.35
N ALA A 72 -18.50 28.19 -10.53
CA ALA A 72 -18.17 26.83 -10.20
C ALA A 72 -17.75 26.63 -8.75
N GLU A 73 -17.46 27.66 -7.96
CA GLU A 73 -16.89 27.45 -6.61
C GLU A 73 -17.85 26.75 -5.66
N GLU A 74 -19.10 27.20 -5.55
CA GLU A 74 -20.11 26.56 -4.70
C GLU A 74 -20.48 25.16 -5.21
N LEU A 75 -20.62 25.00 -6.53
CA LEU A 75 -20.89 23.71 -7.15
C LEU A 75 -19.71 22.74 -6.97
N ALA A 76 -18.47 23.20 -7.13
CA ALA A 76 -17.28 22.42 -6.89
C ALA A 76 -17.12 22.07 -5.41
N ALA A 77 -17.45 22.98 -4.49
CA ALA A 77 -17.47 22.69 -3.06
C ALA A 77 -18.51 21.61 -2.71
N TYR A 78 -19.72 21.70 -3.27
CA TYR A 78 -20.75 20.69 -3.15
C TYR A 78 -20.29 19.34 -3.71
N LEU A 79 -19.74 19.32 -4.93
CA LEU A 79 -19.25 18.08 -5.57
C LEU A 79 -18.09 17.45 -4.81
N ARG A 80 -17.14 18.25 -4.30
CA ARG A 80 -16.07 17.75 -3.41
C ARG A 80 -16.65 17.13 -2.15
N THR A 81 -17.71 17.71 -1.59
CA THR A 81 -18.39 17.17 -0.42
C THR A 81 -19.11 15.86 -0.74
N GLN A 82 -19.72 15.73 -1.92
CA GLN A 82 -20.33 14.48 -2.38
C GLN A 82 -19.28 13.39 -2.63
N ALA A 83 -18.17 13.73 -3.30
CA ALA A 83 -17.04 12.82 -3.49
C ALA A 83 -16.52 12.29 -2.15
N LYS A 84 -16.33 13.17 -1.16
CA LYS A 84 -15.91 12.78 0.18
C LYS A 84 -16.87 11.80 0.87
N LYS A 85 -18.19 11.91 0.65
CA LYS A 85 -19.16 10.95 1.19
C LYS A 85 -19.03 9.58 0.53
N LEU A 86 -18.85 9.56 -0.78
CA LEU A 86 -18.59 8.32 -1.53
C LEU A 86 -17.29 7.67 -1.05
N ASP A 87 -16.22 8.44 -0.87
CA ASP A 87 -14.95 7.96 -0.31
C ASP A 87 -15.13 7.34 1.08
N MET A 88 -15.92 7.97 1.95
CA MET A 88 -16.21 7.44 3.29
C MET A 88 -16.98 6.12 3.24
N MET A 89 -17.98 6.01 2.36
CA MET A 89 -18.73 4.76 2.16
C MET A 89 -17.84 3.66 1.58
N MET A 90 -17.04 3.98 0.56
CA MET A 90 -16.10 3.04 -0.04
C MET A 90 -15.10 2.54 1.01
N ARG A 91 -14.53 3.45 1.81
CA ARG A 91 -13.64 3.08 2.90
C ARG A 91 -14.33 2.20 3.93
N TYR A 92 -15.58 2.48 4.29
CA TYR A 92 -16.34 1.62 5.19
C TYR A 92 -16.53 0.20 4.63
N VAL A 93 -16.88 0.07 3.36
CA VAL A 93 -17.03 -1.24 2.69
C VAL A 93 -15.69 -1.99 2.63
N LEU A 94 -14.60 -1.29 2.28
CA LEU A 94 -13.26 -1.87 2.28
C LEU A 94 -12.83 -2.35 3.66
N MET A 95 -13.10 -1.59 4.72
CA MET A 95 -12.76 -2.00 6.09
C MET A 95 -13.54 -3.24 6.56
N GLN A 96 -14.68 -3.58 5.95
CA GLN A 96 -15.36 -4.84 6.22
C GLN A 96 -14.62 -6.06 5.63
N GLN A 97 -13.71 -5.84 4.69
CA GLN A 97 -12.88 -6.90 4.09
C GLN A 97 -11.64 -7.24 4.93
N ASP A 98 -11.39 -6.45 6.00
CA ASP A 98 -10.27 -6.64 6.92
C ASP A 98 -10.48 -7.88 7.79
N ASP A 99 -9.59 -8.85 7.64
CA ASP A 99 -9.57 -10.08 8.45
C ASP A 99 -8.56 -9.98 9.59
N ALA A 100 -9.04 -9.97 10.83
CA ALA A 100 -8.20 -9.88 12.02
C ALA A 100 -7.16 -11.01 12.15
N ASN A 101 -7.40 -12.19 11.56
CA ASN A 101 -6.47 -13.32 11.61
C ASN A 101 -5.23 -13.10 10.72
N TYR A 102 -5.37 -12.30 9.66
CA TYR A 102 -4.31 -12.01 8.70
C TYR A 102 -3.87 -10.55 8.73
N ARG A 103 -4.42 -9.77 9.67
CA ARG A 103 -4.13 -8.34 9.82
C ARG A 103 -2.69 -8.12 10.23
N GLN A 104 -1.97 -7.39 9.39
CA GLN A 104 -0.61 -6.95 9.60
C GLN A 104 -0.44 -5.53 9.08
N HIS A 105 0.78 -5.04 9.12
CA HIS A 105 1.14 -3.78 8.49
C HIS A 105 2.38 -3.96 7.63
N THR A 106 2.44 -3.18 6.56
CA THR A 106 3.63 -3.08 5.75
C THR A 106 4.77 -2.45 6.55
N HIS A 107 5.99 -2.89 6.29
CA HIS A 107 7.19 -2.12 6.56
C HIS A 107 7.48 -1.17 5.40
N SER A 108 7.36 -1.68 4.16
CA SER A 108 7.39 -0.86 2.96
C SER A 108 6.53 -1.47 1.85
N PHE A 109 6.10 -0.62 0.91
CA PHE A 109 5.33 -1.05 -0.24
C PHE A 109 5.66 -0.21 -1.48
N GLY A 110 5.44 -0.79 -2.66
CA GLY A 110 5.62 -0.14 -3.96
C GLY A 110 4.95 -0.93 -5.07
N GLY A 111 5.16 -0.52 -6.33
CA GLY A 111 4.55 -1.18 -7.49
C GLY A 111 5.08 -2.59 -7.79
N SER A 112 6.25 -2.93 -7.27
CA SER A 112 6.94 -4.24 -7.46
C SER A 112 7.23 -4.98 -6.15
N ALA A 113 7.26 -4.29 -5.01
CA ALA A 113 7.75 -4.85 -3.76
C ALA A 113 6.78 -4.62 -2.59
N LEU A 114 6.75 -5.60 -1.71
CA LEU A 114 6.04 -5.57 -0.43
C LEU A 114 6.94 -6.16 0.64
N ASN A 115 7.19 -5.39 1.69
CA ASN A 115 7.95 -5.85 2.84
C ASN A 115 7.11 -5.69 4.11
N PHE A 116 7.22 -6.66 5.01
CA PHE A 116 6.47 -6.66 6.26
C PHE A 116 7.20 -7.50 7.32
N LEU A 117 6.83 -7.30 8.58
CA LEU A 117 7.48 -7.94 9.71
C LEU A 117 6.67 -9.14 10.22
N THR A 118 7.35 -10.24 10.54
CA THR A 118 6.73 -11.47 11.07
C THR A 118 7.53 -12.04 12.24
N GLN A 119 6.91 -12.90 13.08
CA GLN A 119 7.61 -13.58 14.18
C GLN A 119 8.29 -14.89 13.75
N ALA A 120 7.94 -15.39 12.56
CA ALA A 120 8.50 -16.61 12.01
C ALA A 120 8.77 -16.39 10.50
N PRO A 121 9.93 -16.84 9.99
CA PRO A 121 10.25 -16.68 8.59
C PRO A 121 9.26 -17.45 7.71
N LEU A 122 8.96 -16.91 6.54
CA LEU A 122 8.10 -17.56 5.55
C LEU A 122 8.95 -18.30 4.50
N PRO A 123 8.49 -19.45 3.99
CA PRO A 123 9.24 -20.18 2.96
C PRO A 123 9.48 -19.32 1.71
N GLU A 124 10.68 -19.39 1.14
CA GLU A 124 10.97 -18.78 -0.16
C GLU A 124 10.07 -19.40 -1.25
N GLY A 125 9.52 -18.55 -2.13
CA GLY A 125 8.54 -18.95 -3.13
C GLY A 125 7.11 -19.11 -2.61
N GLN A 126 6.85 -18.87 -1.32
CA GLN A 126 5.50 -18.85 -0.75
C GLN A 126 4.68 -17.71 -1.38
N THR A 127 3.54 -18.04 -1.96
CA THR A 127 2.59 -17.04 -2.47
C THR A 127 1.76 -16.47 -1.32
N LEU A 128 1.61 -15.15 -1.33
CA LEU A 128 0.86 -14.36 -0.37
C LEU A 128 -0.30 -13.68 -1.09
N GLU A 129 -1.50 -13.84 -0.57
CA GLU A 129 -2.63 -12.98 -0.89
C GLU A 129 -2.54 -11.71 -0.05
N VAL A 130 -2.64 -10.56 -0.71
CA VAL A 130 -2.47 -9.25 -0.06
C VAL A 130 -3.67 -8.36 -0.36
N LYS A 131 -4.29 -7.90 0.72
CA LYS A 131 -5.26 -6.79 0.72
C LYS A 131 -4.60 -5.59 1.37
N LEU A 132 -4.23 -4.57 0.60
CA LEU A 132 -3.60 -3.36 1.11
C LEU A 132 -4.61 -2.22 1.22
N PHE A 133 -4.75 -1.63 2.41
CA PHE A 133 -5.71 -0.57 2.69
C PHE A 133 -5.02 0.78 2.79
N LEU A 134 -4.95 1.50 1.66
CA LEU A 134 -4.22 2.75 1.56
C LEU A 134 -4.89 3.87 2.38
N THR A 135 -4.11 4.88 2.71
CA THR A 135 -4.53 6.06 3.47
C THR A 135 -5.19 7.10 2.55
N GLY A 136 -6.08 7.91 3.11
CA GLY A 136 -6.71 9.01 2.38
C GLY A 136 -7.56 8.54 1.20
N ALA A 137 -7.40 9.21 0.05
CA ALA A 137 -8.12 8.95 -1.20
C ALA A 137 -7.37 7.99 -2.14
N ASP A 138 -6.29 7.35 -1.67
CA ASP A 138 -5.50 6.45 -2.51
C ASP A 138 -6.14 5.05 -2.64
N GLY A 139 -7.24 4.79 -1.92
CA GLY A 139 -8.11 3.63 -2.11
C GLY A 139 -7.62 2.37 -1.39
N ALA A 140 -7.72 1.23 -2.05
CA ALA A 140 -7.20 -0.05 -1.57
C ALA A 140 -6.86 -0.93 -2.78
N VAL A 141 -5.90 -1.83 -2.61
CA VAL A 141 -5.37 -2.66 -3.70
C VAL A 141 -5.31 -4.12 -3.28
N TYR A 142 -5.69 -5.00 -4.21
CA TYR A 142 -5.58 -6.44 -4.06
C TYR A 142 -4.53 -6.98 -5.02
N PHE A 143 -3.61 -7.79 -4.53
CA PHE A 143 -2.57 -8.41 -5.36
C PHE A 143 -2.03 -9.68 -4.71
N LEU A 144 -1.29 -10.46 -5.50
CA LEU A 144 -0.51 -11.58 -5.00
C LEU A 144 0.98 -11.21 -4.99
N ALA A 145 1.63 -11.47 -3.88
CA ALA A 145 3.08 -11.34 -3.75
C ALA A 145 3.72 -12.72 -3.56
N THR A 146 5.00 -12.84 -3.86
CA THR A 146 5.76 -14.06 -3.58
C THR A 146 6.98 -13.73 -2.74
N VAL A 147 7.16 -14.49 -1.65
CA VAL A 147 8.30 -14.36 -0.74
C VAL A 147 9.59 -14.65 -1.49
N LEU A 148 10.54 -13.72 -1.44
CA LEU A 148 11.88 -13.87 -2.00
C LEU A 148 12.84 -14.37 -0.94
N ASP A 149 12.85 -13.72 0.22
CA ASP A 149 13.72 -14.08 1.34
C ASP A 149 13.24 -13.44 2.64
N ASN A 150 13.96 -13.76 3.72
CA ASN A 150 13.69 -13.28 5.07
C ASN A 150 15.01 -12.84 5.70
N GLU A 151 15.03 -11.68 6.34
CA GLU A 151 16.19 -11.17 7.06
C GLU A 151 15.85 -10.97 8.53
N PRO A 152 16.72 -11.36 9.48
CA PRO A 152 16.54 -11.00 10.88
C PRO A 152 16.42 -9.49 11.04
N TYR A 153 15.42 -9.03 11.78
CA TYR A 153 15.12 -7.61 11.93
C TYR A 153 15.23 -7.18 13.38
N GLN A 154 15.95 -6.08 13.62
CA GLN A 154 16.04 -5.41 14.91
C GLN A 154 15.56 -3.97 14.74
N ALA A 155 14.51 -3.60 15.48
CA ALA A 155 13.92 -2.27 15.39
C ALA A 155 14.91 -1.21 15.88
N ALA A 156 15.24 -0.26 14.99
CA ALA A 156 15.93 0.96 15.37
C ALA A 156 14.93 1.98 15.91
N ALA A 157 15.33 2.84 16.87
CA ALA A 157 14.48 3.88 17.44
C ALA A 157 13.93 4.89 16.39
N THR A 158 14.53 4.93 15.22
CA THR A 158 14.18 5.82 14.10
C THR A 158 13.29 5.18 13.04
N ASP A 159 13.02 3.87 13.13
CA ASP A 159 12.18 3.18 12.16
C ASP A 159 10.69 3.46 12.45
N ILE A 160 10.13 4.38 11.65
CA ILE A 160 8.74 4.81 11.76
C ILE A 160 7.74 3.82 11.14
N ALA A 161 8.22 2.86 10.35
CA ALA A 161 7.39 1.86 9.69
C ALA A 161 7.28 0.58 10.52
N ALA A 162 8.22 0.35 11.43
CA ALA A 162 8.18 -0.75 12.38
C ALA A 162 6.97 -0.65 13.31
N GLN A 163 6.04 -1.60 13.17
CA GLN A 163 5.07 -1.85 14.23
C GLN A 163 5.63 -2.85 15.22
N PRO A 164 5.46 -2.63 16.55
CA PRO A 164 5.92 -3.59 17.53
C PRO A 164 5.21 -4.93 17.34
N LEU A 165 5.99 -5.98 17.08
CA LEU A 165 5.53 -7.35 17.33
C LEU A 165 5.71 -7.67 18.82
N ALA A 166 5.23 -8.84 19.25
CA ALA A 166 5.29 -9.26 20.65
C ALA A 166 6.71 -9.05 21.24
N ALA A 167 6.77 -8.37 22.40
CA ALA A 167 8.03 -8.01 23.02
C ALA A 167 8.88 -9.25 23.33
N GLY A 168 10.16 -9.22 22.92
CA GLY A 168 11.11 -10.31 23.15
C GLY A 168 11.04 -11.47 22.16
N ALA A 169 10.14 -11.44 21.17
CA ALA A 169 10.11 -12.43 20.10
C ALA A 169 11.11 -12.08 18.97
N PRO A 170 11.73 -13.08 18.31
CA PRO A 170 12.50 -12.83 17.10
C PRO A 170 11.57 -12.21 16.04
N THR A 171 12.07 -11.20 15.33
CA THR A 171 11.35 -10.54 14.25
C THR A 171 12.13 -10.71 12.96
N TYR A 172 11.41 -10.98 11.87
CA TYR A 172 11.97 -11.15 10.54
C TYR A 172 11.33 -10.15 9.59
N LEU A 173 12.15 -9.48 8.80
CA LEU A 173 11.70 -8.71 7.64
C LEU A 173 11.55 -9.68 6.47
N VAL A 174 10.31 -9.87 6.03
CA VAL A 174 9.99 -10.65 4.84
C VAL A 174 10.06 -9.72 3.64
N ARG A 175 10.87 -10.08 2.63
CA ARG A 175 10.85 -9.40 1.33
C ARG A 175 10.04 -10.19 0.33
N ALA A 176 9.04 -9.56 -0.28
CA ALA A 176 8.19 -10.18 -1.27
C ALA A 176 8.08 -9.32 -2.54
N ALA A 177 8.09 -9.98 -3.70
CA ALA A 177 7.85 -9.33 -4.99
C ALA A 177 6.39 -9.49 -5.41
N VAL A 178 5.82 -8.44 -6.00
CA VAL A 178 4.46 -8.46 -6.58
C VAL A 178 4.46 -9.40 -7.79
N SER A 179 3.70 -10.48 -7.68
CA SER A 179 3.68 -11.58 -8.66
C SER A 179 2.43 -11.59 -9.54
N ARG A 180 1.30 -11.08 -9.04
CA ARG A 180 0.06 -10.82 -9.82
C ARG A 180 -0.61 -9.56 -9.30
N ILE A 181 -0.92 -8.64 -10.21
CA ILE A 181 -1.64 -7.40 -9.94
C ILE A 181 -2.19 -6.88 -11.27
N ARG A 182 -3.35 -6.23 -11.27
CA ARG A 182 -3.86 -5.55 -12.47
C ARG A 182 -3.07 -4.27 -12.72
N ASP A 183 -3.02 -3.81 -13.97
CA ASP A 183 -2.26 -2.59 -14.31
C ASP A 183 -2.82 -1.35 -13.61
N GLU A 184 -4.14 -1.25 -13.50
CA GLU A 184 -4.84 -0.17 -12.78
C GLU A 184 -4.46 -0.14 -11.29
N ASP A 185 -4.45 -1.32 -10.66
CA ASP A 185 -4.06 -1.52 -9.27
C ASP A 185 -2.58 -1.18 -9.03
N ARG A 186 -1.72 -1.52 -9.99
CA ARG A 186 -0.29 -1.18 -9.94
C ARG A 186 -0.06 0.32 -10.01
N GLU A 187 -0.78 1.02 -10.89
CA GLU A 187 -0.73 2.48 -10.98
C GLU A 187 -1.14 3.13 -9.65
N VAL A 188 -2.17 2.59 -8.99
CA VAL A 188 -2.61 3.05 -7.66
C VAL A 188 -1.49 2.89 -6.63
N LEU A 189 -0.81 1.73 -6.55
CA LEU A 189 0.31 1.52 -5.62
C LEU A 189 1.48 2.47 -5.86
N VAL A 190 1.88 2.65 -7.11
CA VAL A 190 3.01 3.54 -7.48
C VAL A 190 2.69 4.98 -7.10
N ARG A 191 1.45 5.43 -7.36
CA ARG A 191 1.01 6.77 -6.98
C ARG A 191 0.98 6.95 -5.47
N ALA A 192 0.40 5.99 -4.74
CA ALA A 192 0.33 6.02 -3.29
C ALA A 192 1.74 6.08 -2.65
N SER A 193 2.70 5.31 -3.18
CA SER A 193 4.07 5.32 -2.65
C SER A 193 4.75 6.68 -2.85
N LEU A 194 4.56 7.32 -4.02
CA LEU A 194 5.06 8.67 -4.30
C LEU A 194 4.38 9.76 -3.46
N HIS A 195 3.07 9.64 -3.23
CA HIS A 195 2.31 10.54 -2.37
C HIS A 195 2.82 10.49 -0.92
N GLU A 196 2.98 9.30 -0.36
CA GLU A 196 3.50 9.13 1.00
C GLU A 196 4.95 9.59 1.12
N GLN A 197 5.81 9.30 0.13
CA GLN A 197 7.18 9.83 0.10
C GLN A 197 7.20 11.36 0.13
N SER A 198 6.38 12.01 -0.69
CA SER A 198 6.26 13.47 -0.73
C SER A 198 5.79 14.04 0.60
N ARG A 199 4.86 13.35 1.27
CA ARG A 199 4.35 13.72 2.60
C ARG A 199 5.42 13.59 3.68
N GLN A 200 6.19 12.52 3.67
CA GLN A 200 7.30 12.32 4.62
C GLN A 200 8.39 13.38 4.45
N LEU A 201 8.75 13.74 3.22
CA LEU A 201 9.72 14.80 2.95
C LEU A 201 9.25 16.16 3.48
N LYS A 202 7.97 16.51 3.27
CA LYS A 202 7.37 17.73 3.83
C LYS A 202 7.43 17.74 5.35
N ARG A 203 7.10 16.61 6.00
CA ARG A 203 7.15 16.49 7.46
C ARG A 203 8.57 16.70 8.01
N LYS A 204 9.57 16.04 7.40
CA LYS A 204 10.98 16.19 7.78
C LYS A 204 11.50 17.63 7.59
N ALA A 205 11.04 18.34 6.56
CA ALA A 205 11.39 19.75 6.36
C ALA A 205 10.83 20.65 7.48
N LEU A 206 9.56 20.46 7.84
CA LEU A 206 8.90 21.17 8.94
C LEU A 206 9.58 20.89 10.30
N GLU A 207 9.94 19.64 10.57
CA GLU A 207 10.65 19.25 11.80
C GLU A 207 12.01 19.97 11.92
N ARG A 208 12.75 20.08 10.80
CA ARG A 208 14.04 20.81 10.74
C ARG A 208 13.88 22.30 10.96
N GLU A 209 12.82 22.92 10.43
CA GLU A 209 12.53 24.34 10.65
C GLU A 209 12.17 24.61 12.12
N GLN A 210 11.40 23.72 12.75
CA GLN A 210 11.04 23.82 14.16
C GLN A 210 12.27 23.66 15.07
N GLN A 211 13.16 22.72 14.77
CA GLN A 211 14.42 22.53 15.51
C GLN A 211 15.32 23.78 15.43
N ARG A 212 15.52 24.36 14.23
CA ARG A 212 16.30 25.60 14.07
C ARG A 212 15.70 26.78 14.82
N THR A 213 14.38 26.89 14.85
CA THR A 213 13.68 27.98 15.57
C THR A 213 13.75 27.82 17.08
N GLN A 214 13.87 26.58 17.59
CA GLN A 214 14.07 26.30 19.02
C GLN A 214 15.52 26.52 19.45
N GLU A 215 16.50 26.14 18.64
CA GLU A 215 17.93 26.36 18.92
C GLU A 215 18.32 27.84 18.86
N GLY A 216 17.69 28.66 18.01
CA GLY A 216 17.94 30.11 17.94
C GLY A 216 17.27 30.94 19.05
N LYS A 217 16.54 30.32 19.98
CA LYS A 217 15.90 30.98 21.14
C LYS A 217 16.57 30.67 22.48
N LEU A 218 17.61 29.85 22.48
CA LEU A 218 18.52 29.56 23.60
C LEU A 218 19.82 30.38 23.42
#